data_AF-M0AHR6-F1
#
_entry.id   AF-M0AHR6-F1
#
_cell.length_a   1.000
_cell.length_b   1.000
_cell.length_c   1.000
_cell.angle_alpha   90.00
_cell.angle_beta   90.00
_cell.angle_gamma   90.00
#
_symmetry.space_group_name_H-M   'P 1'
#
loop_
_entity.id
_entity.type
_entity.pdbx_description
1 polymer ?
#
loop_
_entity_poly.entity_id
_entity_poly.type
_entity_poly.pdbx_seq_one_letter_code
_entity_poly.pdbx_strand_id
1 'polypeptide(L)'
;MDLTKYRAKLIGNEEERAVSPVIGVILMVAITVILAAVIAAFVLDMGSGLDDEPRASVDIEGDGTPTVEVQLTNMDNSDGVAVVDSSGAVQDTFVATGGSATYDGSTLATDADYTVQAFQGDESDVSGASNIEDAAASNAIVGEFTLTS
;
A
#
# COMPACT_ATOMS: atom_id res chain seq x y z
N MET A 1 23.09 32.80 -71.76
CA MET A 1 23.38 31.69 -70.85
C MET A 1 22.08 31.36 -70.14
N ASP A 2 21.53 30.18 -70.39
CA ASP A 2 20.19 29.81 -69.93
C ASP A 2 20.23 29.34 -68.46
N LEU A 3 19.91 30.25 -67.55
CA LEU A 3 19.98 30.05 -66.09
C LEU A 3 18.89 29.11 -65.56
N THR A 4 17.89 28.80 -66.39
CA THR A 4 16.77 27.92 -66.08
C THR A 4 17.22 26.47 -65.89
N LYS A 5 18.26 26.04 -66.61
CA LYS A 5 18.79 24.66 -66.59
C LYS A 5 19.52 24.31 -65.28
N TYR A 6 19.99 25.31 -64.54
CA TYR A 6 20.75 25.11 -63.29
C TYR A 6 19.88 25.24 -62.02
N ARG A 7 18.70 25.87 -62.10
CA ARG A 7 17.78 25.98 -60.95
C ARG A 7 17.23 24.63 -60.50
N ALA A 8 16.83 23.77 -61.43
CA ALA A 8 16.29 22.44 -61.11
C ALA A 8 17.31 21.55 -60.38
N LYS A 9 18.61 21.71 -60.65
CA LYS A 9 19.68 20.94 -60.00
C LYS A 9 19.99 21.42 -58.57
N LEU A 10 19.65 22.67 -58.24
CA LEU A 10 19.90 23.26 -56.92
C LEU A 10 18.73 23.07 -55.93
N ILE A 11 17.51 22.83 -56.42
CA ILE A 11 16.29 22.78 -55.61
C ILE A 11 15.83 21.34 -55.31
N GLY A 12 16.42 20.32 -55.94
CA GLY A 12 16.00 18.93 -55.77
C GLY A 12 14.62 18.68 -56.41
N ASN A 13 14.31 17.42 -56.73
CA ASN A 13 13.01 17.08 -57.34
C ASN A 13 11.87 17.37 -56.34
N GLU A 14 10.69 17.80 -56.80
CA GLU A 14 9.57 18.21 -55.92
C GLU A 14 9.13 17.09 -54.97
N GLU A 15 9.28 15.84 -55.43
CA GLU A 15 9.02 14.61 -54.68
C GLU A 15 9.94 14.46 -53.46
N GLU A 16 11.21 14.87 -53.56
CA GLU A 16 12.22 14.72 -52.49
C GLU A 16 12.07 15.78 -51.39
N ARG A 17 11.56 16.97 -51.75
CA ARG A 17 11.25 18.05 -50.80
C ARG A 17 10.02 17.78 -49.93
N ALA A 18 9.11 16.91 -50.37
CA ALA A 18 7.89 16.58 -49.63
C ALA A 18 8.13 15.58 -48.49
N VAL A 19 9.18 14.76 -48.57
CA VAL A 19 9.42 13.66 -47.61
C VAL A 19 10.21 14.12 -46.38
N SER A 20 11.04 15.17 -46.48
CA SER A 20 11.90 15.61 -45.38
C SER A 20 11.18 16.31 -44.20
N PRO A 21 10.12 17.13 -44.39
CA PRO A 21 9.39 17.71 -43.26
C PRO A 21 8.55 16.66 -42.53
N VAL A 22 7.94 15.74 -43.28
CA VAL A 22 7.04 14.71 -42.74
C VAL A 22 7.82 13.70 -41.90
N ILE A 23 9.00 13.28 -42.35
CA ILE A 23 9.85 12.37 -41.57
C ILE A 23 10.29 13.03 -40.26
N GLY A 24 10.66 14.32 -40.28
CA GLY A 24 11.05 15.05 -39.07
C GLY A 24 9.92 15.12 -38.03
N VAL A 25 8.69 15.37 -38.48
CA VAL A 25 7.52 15.41 -37.60
C VAL A 25 7.20 14.03 -37.03
N ILE A 26 7.23 12.97 -37.86
CA ILE A 26 6.98 11.61 -37.38
C ILE A 26 8.01 11.20 -36.32
N LEU A 27 9.30 11.51 -36.53
CA LEU A 27 10.35 11.18 -35.57
C LEU A 27 10.24 11.98 -34.27
N MET A 28 9.90 13.26 -34.34
CA MET A 28 9.69 14.11 -33.16
C MET A 28 8.49 13.64 -32.34
N VAL A 29 7.38 13.33 -33.01
CA VAL A 29 6.17 12.83 -32.36
C VAL A 29 6.42 11.43 -31.76
N ALA A 30 7.11 10.55 -32.48
CA ALA A 30 7.40 9.20 -31.98
C ALA A 30 8.18 9.21 -30.66
N ILE A 31 9.26 9.99 -30.58
CA ILE A 31 10.09 10.04 -29.37
C ILE A 31 9.31 10.66 -28.20
N THR A 32 8.59 11.76 -28.43
CA THR A 32 7.83 12.42 -27.36
C THR A 32 6.70 11.55 -26.84
N VAL A 33 6.01 10.78 -27.69
CA VAL A 33 4.99 9.81 -27.29
C VAL A 33 5.59 8.68 -26.45
N ILE A 34 6.74 8.14 -26.84
CA ILE A 34 7.43 7.10 -26.05
C ILE A 34 7.83 7.64 -24.69
N LEU A 35 8.47 8.82 -24.63
CA LEU A 35 8.90 9.41 -23.36
C LEU A 35 7.71 9.72 -22.45
N ALA A 36 6.62 10.27 -23.00
CA ALA A 36 5.41 10.53 -22.23
C ALA A 36 4.79 9.24 -21.67
N ALA A 37 4.69 8.19 -22.49
CA ALA A 37 4.15 6.89 -22.05
C ALA A 37 5.00 6.25 -20.95
N VAL A 38 6.32 6.31 -21.08
CA VAL A 38 7.25 5.74 -20.10
C VAL A 38 7.17 6.48 -18.77
N ILE A 39 7.18 7.83 -18.79
CA ILE A 39 7.04 8.62 -17.55
C ILE A 39 5.67 8.39 -16.92
N ALA A 40 4.59 8.29 -17.71
CA ALA A 40 3.27 7.98 -17.19
C ALA A 40 3.23 6.61 -16.49
N ALA A 41 3.90 5.60 -17.05
CA ALA A 41 4.03 4.29 -16.40
C ALA A 41 4.82 4.39 -15.09
N PHE A 42 5.95 5.11 -15.05
CA PHE A 42 6.72 5.31 -13.83
C PHE A 42 5.96 6.10 -12.74
N VAL A 43 5.18 7.10 -13.14
CA VAL A 43 4.37 7.89 -12.20
C VAL A 43 3.21 7.07 -11.65
N LEU A 44 2.57 6.24 -12.48
CA LEU A 44 1.51 5.35 -12.04
C LEU A 44 2.05 4.26 -11.09
N ASP A 45 3.22 3.70 -11.39
CA ASP A 45 3.88 2.67 -10.57
C ASP A 45 4.36 3.22 -9.21
N MET A 46 4.81 4.49 -9.15
CA MET A 46 5.11 5.16 -7.89
C MET A 46 3.86 5.52 -7.07
N GLY A 47 2.67 5.60 -7.69
CA GLY A 47 1.42 5.89 -7.00
C GLY A 47 0.87 4.71 -6.20
N SER A 48 1.20 3.48 -6.58
CA SER A 48 0.71 2.25 -5.93
C SER A 48 1.53 1.79 -4.71
N GLY A 49 2.58 2.52 -4.34
CA GLY A 49 3.50 2.12 -3.26
C GLY A 49 3.40 2.95 -1.97
N LEU A 50 2.33 3.74 -1.79
CA LEU A 50 2.14 4.61 -0.62
C LEU A 50 0.96 4.17 0.26
N ASP A 51 0.51 2.92 0.16
CA ASP A 51 -0.27 2.31 1.23
C ASP A 51 0.72 2.00 2.36
N ASP A 52 1.04 3.00 3.18
CA ASP A 52 1.76 2.78 4.43
C ASP A 52 0.84 1.92 5.30
N GLU A 53 1.08 0.60 5.27
CA GLU A 53 0.44 -0.36 6.16
C GLU A 53 0.51 0.17 7.60
N PRO A 54 -0.57 0.04 8.40
CA PRO A 54 -0.61 0.56 9.75
C PRO A 54 0.46 -0.08 10.61
N ARG A 55 1.23 0.72 11.35
CA ARG A 55 2.26 0.22 12.26
C ARG A 55 1.96 0.68 13.68
N ALA A 56 2.13 -0.23 14.62
CA ALA A 56 2.08 -0.01 16.04
C ALA A 56 3.13 -0.90 16.72
N SER A 57 3.54 -0.52 17.94
CA SER A 57 4.36 -1.36 18.80
C SER A 57 3.50 -1.85 19.97
N VAL A 58 3.57 -3.14 20.23
CA VAL A 58 2.81 -3.81 21.29
C VAL A 58 3.79 -4.64 22.12
N ASP A 59 3.67 -4.58 23.44
CA ASP A 59 4.34 -5.48 24.39
C ASP A 59 3.39 -6.65 24.68
N ILE A 60 3.90 -7.87 24.63
CA ILE A 60 3.12 -9.08 24.87
C ILE A 60 3.88 -9.91 25.90
N GLU A 61 3.34 -9.98 27.11
CA GLU A 61 3.94 -10.71 28.22
C GLU A 61 3.18 -12.00 28.48
N GLY A 62 3.91 -13.11 28.58
CA GLY A 62 3.32 -14.40 28.94
C GLY A 62 2.80 -15.23 27.78
N ASP A 63 3.26 -14.99 26.55
CA ASP A 63 3.00 -15.86 25.40
C ASP A 63 3.31 -17.34 25.72
N GLY A 64 2.36 -18.22 25.37
CA GLY A 64 2.42 -19.65 25.64
C GLY A 64 2.15 -20.02 27.11
N THR A 65 1.63 -19.10 27.92
CA THR A 65 1.26 -19.33 29.32
C THR A 65 -0.27 -19.20 29.51
N PRO A 66 -0.84 -19.56 30.68
CA PRO A 66 -2.29 -19.45 30.89
C PRO A 66 -2.79 -18.02 31.06
N THR A 67 -1.88 -17.04 31.10
CA THR A 67 -2.24 -15.63 31.25
C THR A 67 -1.32 -14.79 30.38
N VAL A 68 -1.90 -14.03 29.44
CA VAL A 68 -1.16 -13.16 28.52
C VAL A 68 -1.56 -11.72 28.76
N GLU A 69 -0.62 -10.81 28.93
CA GLU A 69 -0.87 -9.37 28.93
C GLU A 69 -0.47 -8.78 27.58
N VAL A 70 -1.34 -7.96 27.01
CA VAL A 70 -1.07 -7.23 25.75
C VAL A 70 -1.16 -5.75 26.06
N GLN A 71 -0.10 -5.00 25.77
CA GLN A 71 -0.01 -3.57 26.00
C GLN A 71 0.35 -2.81 24.71
N LEU A 72 -0.45 -1.81 24.35
CA LEU A 72 -0.11 -0.89 23.26
C LEU A 72 0.95 0.11 23.73
N THR A 73 2.17 0.03 23.19
CA THR A 73 3.30 0.90 23.62
C THR A 73 3.50 2.10 22.70
N ASN A 74 3.25 1.96 21.40
CA ASN A 74 3.33 3.04 20.42
C ASN A 74 2.32 2.80 19.27
N MET A 75 1.77 3.86 18.70
CA MET A 75 0.74 3.80 17.65
C MET A 75 1.24 4.26 16.27
N ASP A 76 2.48 4.76 16.15
CA ASP A 76 3.11 5.23 14.90
C ASP A 76 2.13 5.83 13.85
N ASN A 77 1.77 5.08 12.80
CA ASN A 77 0.84 5.49 11.74
C ASN A 77 -0.51 4.72 11.74
N SER A 78 -0.84 4.08 12.86
CA SER A 78 -2.13 3.41 13.10
C SER A 78 -3.08 4.29 13.91
N ASP A 79 -4.38 4.03 13.79
CA ASP A 79 -5.42 4.66 14.63
C ASP A 79 -5.67 3.84 15.91
N GLY A 80 -5.25 2.57 15.91
CA GLY A 80 -5.33 1.68 17.06
C GLY A 80 -4.82 0.29 16.74
N VAL A 81 -4.99 -0.61 17.71
CA VAL A 81 -4.63 -2.02 17.63
C VAL A 81 -5.79 -2.86 18.09
N ALA A 82 -6.06 -3.96 17.39
CA ALA A 82 -7.08 -4.94 17.73
C ALA A 82 -6.45 -6.29 18.04
N VAL A 83 -6.98 -6.99 19.03
CA VAL A 83 -6.69 -8.41 19.27
C VAL A 83 -7.67 -9.22 18.46
N VAL A 84 -7.15 -10.11 17.61
CA VAL A 84 -7.91 -10.83 16.60
C VAL A 84 -7.62 -12.32 16.72
N ASP A 85 -8.65 -13.15 16.67
CA ASP A 85 -8.48 -14.60 16.67
C ASP A 85 -8.05 -15.15 15.30
N SER A 86 -7.71 -16.44 15.24
CA SER A 86 -7.36 -17.13 13.98
C SER A 86 -8.46 -17.12 12.90
N SER A 87 -9.70 -16.78 13.23
CA SER A 87 -10.81 -16.64 12.27
C SER A 87 -10.94 -15.22 11.70
N GLY A 88 -10.20 -14.25 12.25
CA GLY A 88 -10.28 -12.85 11.87
C GLY A 88 -11.22 -12.02 12.77
N ALA A 89 -11.83 -12.64 13.79
CA ALA A 89 -12.78 -11.98 14.66
C ALA A 89 -12.09 -11.08 15.71
N VAL A 90 -12.64 -9.88 15.90
CA VAL A 90 -12.10 -8.89 16.83
C VAL A 90 -12.56 -9.21 18.24
N GLN A 91 -11.60 -9.43 19.14
CA GLN A 91 -11.81 -9.79 20.54
C GLN A 91 -11.73 -8.58 21.45
N ASP A 92 -10.82 -7.65 21.16
CA ASP A 92 -10.64 -6.40 21.91
C ASP A 92 -9.91 -5.35 21.04
N THR A 93 -9.95 -4.09 21.46
CA THR A 93 -9.33 -2.96 20.75
C THR A 93 -8.71 -1.95 21.70
N PHE A 94 -7.52 -1.45 21.35
CA PHE A 94 -6.79 -0.41 22.04
C PHE A 94 -6.51 0.77 21.10
N VAL A 95 -6.97 1.97 21.45
CA VAL A 95 -6.78 3.20 20.65
C VAL A 95 -5.96 4.28 21.36
N ALA A 96 -5.36 3.92 22.49
CA ALA A 96 -4.56 4.83 23.28
C ALA A 96 -3.29 4.12 23.77
N THR A 97 -2.15 4.80 23.64
CA THR A 97 -0.87 4.31 24.15
C THR A 97 -0.95 4.12 25.67
N GLY A 98 -0.41 3.01 26.15
CA GLY A 98 -0.52 2.55 27.53
C GLY A 98 -1.81 1.78 27.84
N GLY A 99 -2.74 1.63 26.89
CA GLY A 99 -3.84 0.69 27.02
C GLY A 99 -3.31 -0.73 27.08
N SER A 100 -3.72 -1.49 28.10
CA SER A 100 -3.42 -2.91 28.21
C SER A 100 -4.62 -3.71 28.69
N ALA A 101 -4.66 -4.98 28.30
CA ALA A 101 -5.57 -5.95 28.88
C ALA A 101 -4.84 -7.27 29.15
N THR A 102 -5.33 -7.99 30.15
CA THR A 102 -4.86 -9.33 30.48
C THR A 102 -5.91 -10.34 30.03
N TYR A 103 -5.47 -11.32 29.25
CA TYR A 103 -6.26 -12.43 28.76
C TYR A 103 -5.89 -13.71 29.48
N ASP A 104 -6.89 -14.57 29.69
CA ASP A 104 -6.73 -15.89 30.28
C ASP A 104 -7.71 -16.87 29.63
N GLY A 105 -7.65 -18.14 30.04
CA GLY A 105 -8.56 -19.18 29.53
C GLY A 105 -10.06 -18.96 29.81
N SER A 106 -10.43 -17.89 30.53
CA SER A 106 -11.83 -17.50 30.75
C SER A 106 -12.30 -16.41 29.78
N THR A 107 -11.39 -15.58 29.28
CA THR A 107 -11.68 -14.51 28.30
C THR A 107 -11.43 -14.95 26.87
N LEU A 108 -10.38 -15.74 26.64
CA LEU A 108 -9.99 -16.25 25.34
C LEU A 108 -9.87 -17.79 25.39
N ALA A 109 -10.10 -18.45 24.26
CA ALA A 109 -9.91 -19.89 24.14
C ALA A 109 -8.42 -20.25 24.30
N THR A 110 -8.14 -21.30 25.08
CA THR A 110 -6.80 -21.90 25.21
C THR A 110 -6.46 -22.76 24.00
N ASP A 111 -5.17 -22.97 23.76
CA ASP A 111 -4.60 -23.68 22.61
C ASP A 111 -5.05 -23.11 21.25
N ALA A 112 -5.33 -21.80 21.22
CA ALA A 112 -5.69 -21.04 20.02
C ALA A 112 -4.69 -19.92 19.76
N ASP A 113 -4.47 -19.62 18.48
CA ASP A 113 -3.61 -18.54 18.01
C ASP A 113 -4.39 -17.22 17.96
N TYR A 114 -3.79 -16.18 18.54
CA TYR A 114 -4.27 -14.80 18.47
C TYR A 114 -3.22 -13.92 17.82
N THR A 115 -3.68 -12.97 17.02
CA THR A 115 -2.85 -11.96 16.39
C THR A 115 -3.25 -10.60 16.92
N VAL A 116 -2.25 -9.74 17.07
CA VAL A 116 -2.44 -8.35 17.41
C VAL A 116 -2.21 -7.55 16.14
N GLN A 117 -3.22 -6.83 15.68
CA GLN A 117 -3.22 -6.15 14.39
C GLN A 117 -3.39 -4.65 14.58
N ALA A 118 -2.46 -3.87 14.05
CA ALA A 118 -2.64 -2.43 13.93
C ALA A 118 -3.67 -2.15 12.84
N PHE A 119 -4.55 -1.17 13.05
CA PHE A 119 -5.57 -0.78 12.09
C PHE A 119 -5.60 0.73 11.86
N GLN A 120 -6.08 1.12 10.69
CA GLN A 120 -6.50 2.49 10.38
C GLN A 120 -8.02 2.50 10.15
N GLY A 121 -8.74 3.43 10.76
CA GLY A 121 -10.20 3.49 10.76
C GLY A 121 -10.80 3.93 12.09
N ASP A 122 -12.13 3.96 12.14
CA ASP A 122 -12.87 4.31 13.36
C ASP A 122 -12.91 3.12 14.33
N GLU A 123 -12.59 3.36 15.60
CA GLU A 123 -12.66 2.35 16.67
C GLU A 123 -14.05 1.69 16.76
N SER A 124 -15.12 2.46 16.56
CA SER A 124 -16.49 1.99 16.72
C SER A 124 -16.85 0.95 15.66
N ASP A 125 -16.24 1.06 14.47
CA ASP A 125 -16.44 0.11 13.38
C ASP A 125 -15.67 -1.18 13.67
N VAL A 126 -14.42 -1.09 14.17
CA VAL A 126 -13.56 -2.25 14.43
C VAL A 126 -13.99 -3.03 15.67
N SER A 127 -14.26 -2.35 16.79
CA SER A 127 -14.64 -3.00 18.06
C SER A 127 -15.98 -3.75 17.99
N GLY A 128 -16.86 -3.39 17.06
CA GLY A 128 -18.14 -4.07 16.79
C GLY A 128 -18.09 -5.06 15.64
N ALA A 129 -16.93 -5.23 14.98
CA ALA A 129 -16.82 -6.03 13.77
C ALA A 129 -16.77 -7.52 14.05
N SER A 130 -17.39 -8.30 13.15
CA SER A 130 -17.22 -9.75 13.14
C SER A 130 -15.88 -10.17 12.57
N ASN A 131 -15.28 -9.35 11.70
CA ASN A 131 -13.97 -9.57 11.10
C ASN A 131 -13.24 -8.24 10.94
N ILE A 132 -11.95 -8.21 11.23
CA ILE A 132 -11.14 -6.99 11.10
C ILE A 132 -10.97 -6.53 9.65
N GLU A 133 -10.93 -7.46 8.69
CA GLU A 133 -10.77 -7.15 7.26
C GLU A 133 -11.97 -6.39 6.68
N ASP A 134 -13.16 -6.57 7.27
CA ASP A 134 -14.38 -5.92 6.80
C ASP A 134 -14.57 -4.51 7.40
N ALA A 135 -13.93 -4.24 8.54
CA ALA A 135 -14.17 -3.03 9.33
C ALA A 135 -13.02 -2.03 9.31
N ALA A 136 -11.77 -2.51 9.25
CA ALA A 136 -10.61 -1.62 9.13
C ALA A 136 -10.45 -1.14 7.68
N ALA A 137 -10.04 0.11 7.49
CA ALA A 137 -9.67 0.63 6.17
C ALA A 137 -8.36 -0.03 5.67
N SER A 138 -7.45 -0.31 6.59
CA SER A 138 -6.23 -1.09 6.39
C SER A 138 -5.83 -1.70 7.74
N ASN A 139 -5.24 -2.89 7.73
CA ASN A 139 -4.72 -3.57 8.92
C ASN A 139 -3.36 -4.23 8.63
N ALA A 140 -2.58 -4.47 9.69
CA ALA A 140 -1.33 -5.22 9.60
C ALA A 140 -1.01 -5.90 10.94
N ILE A 141 -0.47 -7.12 10.88
CA ILE A 141 -0.09 -7.88 12.08
C ILE A 141 1.18 -7.27 12.69
N VAL A 142 1.10 -6.91 13.97
CA VAL A 142 2.18 -6.32 14.76
C VAL A 142 2.67 -7.23 15.90
N GLY A 143 1.91 -8.27 16.24
CA GLY A 143 2.28 -9.28 17.22
C GLY A 143 1.40 -10.52 17.13
N GLU A 144 1.81 -11.58 17.79
CA GLU A 144 1.06 -12.84 17.89
C GLU A 144 1.28 -13.44 19.29
N PHE A 145 0.28 -14.17 19.79
CA PHE A 145 0.38 -14.88 21.05
C PHE A 145 -0.56 -16.08 21.11
N THR A 146 -0.24 -16.99 22.02
CA THR A 146 -1.04 -18.18 22.31
C THR A 146 -1.29 -18.27 23.81
N LEU A 147 -2.46 -18.80 24.18
CA LEU A 147 -2.77 -19.16 25.56
C LEU A 147 -2.64 -20.67 25.74
N THR A 148 -1.93 -21.12 26.75
CA THR A 148 -1.84 -22.55 27.11
C THR A 148 -2.64 -22.83 28.37
N SER A 149 -3.30 -23.98 28.46
CA SER A 149 -4.05 -24.37 29.67
C SER A 149 -3.19 -24.71 30.89
#